data_AF-A0A7S0RVZ5-F1
#
_entry.id   AF-A0A7S0RVZ5-F1
#
_cell.length_a   1.000
_cell.length_b   1.000
_cell.length_c   1.000
_cell.angle_alpha   90.00
_cell.angle_beta   90.00
_cell.angle_gamma   90.00
#
_symmetry.space_group_name_H-M   'P 1'
#
loop_
_entity.id
_entity.type
_entity.pdbx_description
1 polymer ?
#
loop_
_entity_poly.entity_id
_entity_poly.type
_entity_poly.pdbx_seq_one_letter_code
_entity_poly.pdbx_strand_id
1 'polypeptide(L)'
;RPLLRPQPPFVGQYFIGLGLDVGGGQRAYVRGIAQWLYPGATYRVSVSHLADSAGQALAIFVDGFEVWRGVPSTAEWGSGGATFRASKNWAEVRVEALSAAPPATVFVDNLAVHYWAGDAFEPISLSAACNGAAGAPFRTATSIFSAAACFAVCEEEAGCVALDYLAGEATCLLYAAACEAPAHAPLGASSFRHVDACVASRLNALPVWGNTIRSCVEQGAASDFSTAHVCEVFQAVNYLLPTTPMRTCATFCQAYNMTCLGAFRDVADGSCARGPALTCTDSDGLTEDHICQCALPEHAQAYTAAGVRGGGE
;
A
#
# COMPACT_ATOMS: atom_id res chain seq x y z
N ARG A 1 -15.63 32.35 -25.50
CA ARG A 1 -16.06 30.96 -25.18
C ARG A 1 -15.09 30.44 -24.12
N PRO A 2 -15.51 30.19 -22.88
CA PRO A 2 -14.62 29.58 -21.90
C PRO A 2 -14.37 28.14 -22.35
N LEU A 3 -13.09 27.79 -22.53
CA LEU A 3 -12.67 26.41 -22.69
C LEU A 3 -13.09 25.66 -21.43
N LEU A 4 -14.01 24.70 -21.57
CA LEU A 4 -14.31 23.73 -20.52
C LEU A 4 -12.98 23.09 -20.11
N ARG A 5 -12.48 23.42 -18.91
CA ARG A 5 -11.27 22.82 -18.38
C ARG A 5 -11.55 21.34 -18.13
N PRO A 6 -10.64 20.42 -18.51
CA PRO A 6 -10.83 19.00 -18.28
C PRO A 6 -11.01 18.75 -16.78
N GLN A 7 -12.09 18.04 -16.44
CA GLN A 7 -12.29 17.46 -15.12
C GLN A 7 -11.09 16.55 -14.80
N PRO A 8 -10.69 16.42 -13.52
CA PRO A 8 -9.63 15.51 -13.12
C PRO A 8 -10.10 14.09 -13.44
N PRO A 9 -9.18 13.20 -13.80
CA PRO A 9 -9.55 11.89 -14.24
C PRO A 9 -10.08 11.06 -13.07
N PHE A 10 -11.38 10.83 -13.06
CA PHE A 10 -11.94 9.64 -12.44
C PHE A 10 -11.27 8.44 -13.12
N VAL A 11 -10.37 7.76 -12.40
CA VAL A 11 -9.98 6.40 -12.78
C VAL A 11 -11.21 5.54 -12.44
N GLY A 12 -12.07 5.33 -13.43
CA GLY A 12 -13.43 4.84 -13.23
C GLY A 12 -13.47 3.43 -12.64
N GLN A 13 -14.15 3.28 -11.50
CA GLN A 13 -14.82 2.02 -11.19
C GLN A 13 -16.05 1.94 -12.10
N TYR A 14 -16.11 0.92 -12.95
CA TYR A 14 -17.29 0.62 -13.73
C TYR A 14 -18.05 -0.51 -13.03
N PHE A 15 -19.11 -0.17 -12.31
CA PHE A 15 -20.06 -1.16 -11.81
C PHE A 15 -20.94 -1.58 -12.98
N ILE A 16 -20.56 -2.69 -13.61
CA ILE A 16 -21.33 -3.28 -14.70
C ILE A 16 -21.45 -4.77 -14.39
N GLY A 17 -22.55 -5.15 -13.75
CA GLY A 17 -22.99 -6.54 -13.69
C GLY A 17 -23.53 -6.94 -15.05
N LEU A 18 -22.73 -7.64 -15.86
CA LEU A 18 -23.13 -8.17 -17.16
C LEU A 18 -23.01 -9.70 -17.14
N GLY A 19 -24.13 -10.37 -17.45
CA GLY A 19 -24.10 -11.78 -17.85
C GLY A 19 -23.65 -11.88 -19.30
N LEU A 20 -22.57 -12.62 -19.54
CA LEU A 20 -22.10 -12.95 -20.89
C LEU A 20 -22.60 -14.34 -21.25
N ASP A 21 -23.63 -14.41 -22.09
CA ASP A 21 -24.12 -15.68 -22.66
C ASP A 21 -23.26 -16.06 -23.87
N VAL A 22 -22.61 -17.22 -23.79
CA VAL A 22 -21.71 -17.73 -24.83
C VAL A 22 -22.42 -18.83 -25.61
N GLY A 23 -23.31 -18.43 -26.52
CA GLY A 23 -24.01 -19.35 -27.41
C GLY A 23 -23.07 -20.00 -28.45
N GLY A 24 -23.14 -21.32 -28.61
CA GLY A 24 -22.77 -22.07 -29.80
C GLY A 24 -21.52 -21.62 -30.59
N GLY A 25 -20.36 -21.44 -29.94
CA GLY A 25 -19.11 -21.07 -30.62
C GLY A 25 -18.88 -19.58 -30.86
N GLN A 26 -19.69 -18.69 -30.30
CA GLN A 26 -19.45 -17.25 -30.29
C GLN A 26 -18.55 -16.85 -29.12
N ARG A 27 -17.85 -15.71 -29.23
CA ARG A 27 -17.16 -15.08 -28.10
C ARG A 27 -18.04 -13.97 -27.55
N ALA A 28 -18.31 -13.99 -26.25
CA ALA A 28 -18.95 -12.89 -25.55
C ALA A 28 -17.89 -12.10 -24.78
N TYR A 29 -17.97 -10.77 -24.83
CA TYR A 29 -17.04 -9.90 -24.11
C TYR A 29 -17.68 -8.63 -23.59
N VAL A 30 -17.17 -8.15 -22.45
CA VAL A 30 -17.41 -6.79 -21.97
C VAL A 30 -16.25 -5.92 -22.45
N ARG A 31 -16.57 -4.76 -23.03
CA ARG A 31 -15.58 -3.79 -23.51
C ARG A 31 -15.76 -2.48 -22.77
N GLY A 32 -14.69 -2.04 -22.11
CA GLY A 32 -14.56 -0.72 -21.51
C GLY A 32 -13.42 0.06 -22.16
N ILE A 33 -13.48 1.38 -22.06
CA ILE A 33 -12.34 2.25 -22.39
C ILE A 33 -11.91 2.91 -21.09
N ALA A 34 -10.74 2.53 -20.60
CA ALA A 34 -10.09 3.25 -19.52
C ALA A 34 -9.49 4.53 -20.13
N GLN A 35 -10.01 5.68 -19.74
CA GLN A 35 -9.51 6.98 -20.19
C GLN A 35 -8.58 7.58 -19.14
N TRP A 36 -7.79 8.56 -19.57
CA TRP A 36 -6.92 9.36 -18.71
C TRP A 36 -5.85 8.57 -17.98
N LEU A 37 -5.31 7.55 -18.65
CA LEU A 37 -4.14 6.87 -18.17
C LEU A 37 -2.92 7.79 -18.31
N TYR A 38 -1.91 7.61 -17.46
CA TYR A 38 -0.63 8.30 -17.58
C TYR A 38 0.34 7.35 -18.30
N PRO A 39 0.85 7.72 -19.50
CA PRO A 39 1.87 6.92 -20.18
C PRO A 39 3.06 6.65 -19.26
N GLY A 40 3.51 5.40 -19.22
CA GLY A 40 4.59 4.93 -18.35
C GLY A 40 4.16 4.57 -16.93
N ALA A 41 2.95 4.89 -16.52
CA ALA A 41 2.40 4.50 -15.22
C ALA A 41 1.84 3.07 -15.27
N THR A 42 1.92 2.37 -14.13
CA THR A 42 1.35 1.04 -13.98
C THR A 42 -0.08 1.15 -13.47
N TYR A 43 -0.95 0.28 -13.96
CA TYR A 43 -2.35 0.17 -13.59
C TYR A 43 -2.66 -1.28 -13.26
N ARG A 44 -3.60 -1.51 -12.35
CA ARG A 44 -4.16 -2.83 -12.08
C ARG A 44 -5.56 -2.89 -12.65
N VAL A 45 -5.82 -3.87 -13.49
CA VAL A 45 -7.17 -4.23 -13.91
C VAL A 45 -7.62 -5.40 -13.03
N SER A 46 -8.82 -5.29 -12.46
CA SER A 46 -9.43 -6.31 -11.61
C SER A 46 -10.86 -6.59 -12.03
N VAL A 47 -11.32 -7.82 -11.77
CA VAL A 47 -12.66 -8.28 -12.13
C VAL A 47 -13.14 -9.34 -11.14
N SER A 48 -14.42 -9.33 -10.80
CA SER A 48 -15.12 -10.43 -10.12
C SER A 48 -15.82 -11.31 -11.15
N HIS A 49 -15.77 -12.62 -10.97
CA HIS A 49 -16.35 -13.55 -11.94
C HIS A 49 -17.00 -14.79 -11.31
N LEU A 50 -18.01 -15.34 -11.96
CA LEU A 50 -18.67 -16.59 -11.61
C LEU A 50 -19.08 -17.33 -12.90
N ALA A 51 -18.97 -18.65 -12.92
CA ALA A 51 -19.44 -19.48 -14.03
C ALA A 51 -20.66 -20.32 -13.62
N ASP A 52 -21.52 -20.64 -14.58
CA ASP A 52 -22.60 -21.61 -14.37
C ASP A 52 -22.13 -23.08 -14.52
N SER A 53 -20.95 -23.29 -15.12
CA SER A 53 -20.41 -24.61 -15.48
C SER A 53 -18.89 -24.63 -15.51
N ALA A 54 -18.30 -25.80 -15.23
CA ALA A 54 -16.86 -25.97 -15.14
C ALA A 54 -16.18 -25.95 -16.51
N GLY A 55 -14.88 -25.68 -16.55
CA GLY A 55 -14.08 -25.70 -17.78
C GLY A 55 -14.17 -24.43 -18.62
N GLN A 56 -14.80 -23.37 -18.10
CA GLN A 56 -14.74 -22.03 -18.68
C GLN A 56 -13.42 -21.35 -18.33
N ALA A 57 -12.96 -20.45 -19.19
CA ALA A 57 -11.88 -19.53 -18.87
C ALA A 57 -12.33 -18.09 -19.11
N LEU A 58 -11.76 -17.16 -18.35
CA LEU A 58 -11.94 -15.73 -18.52
C LEU A 58 -10.58 -15.10 -18.77
N ALA A 59 -10.50 -14.19 -19.74
CA ALA A 59 -9.27 -13.47 -20.03
C ALA A 59 -9.51 -11.96 -20.04
N ILE A 60 -8.53 -11.21 -19.56
CA ILE A 60 -8.51 -9.75 -19.62
C ILE A 60 -7.49 -9.35 -20.68
N PHE A 61 -7.92 -8.50 -21.60
CA PHE A 61 -7.09 -7.91 -22.63
C PHE A 61 -6.99 -6.40 -22.41
N VAL A 62 -5.79 -5.87 -22.60
CA VAL A 62 -5.51 -4.44 -22.60
C VAL A 62 -4.87 -4.09 -23.94
N ASP A 63 -5.52 -3.21 -24.70
CA ASP A 63 -5.10 -2.82 -26.06
C ASP A 63 -4.85 -4.03 -26.99
N GLY A 64 -5.64 -5.09 -26.82
CA GLY A 64 -5.54 -6.32 -27.62
C GLY A 64 -4.53 -7.35 -27.12
N PHE A 65 -3.78 -7.06 -26.05
CA PHE A 65 -2.85 -8.00 -25.42
C PHE A 65 -3.49 -8.67 -24.21
N GLU A 66 -3.42 -10.00 -24.14
CA GLU A 66 -3.86 -10.75 -22.96
C GLU A 66 -2.92 -10.43 -21.80
N VAL A 67 -3.47 -9.86 -20.72
CA VAL A 67 -2.72 -9.54 -19.50
C VAL A 67 -3.04 -10.48 -18.35
N TRP A 68 -4.18 -11.16 -18.41
CA TRP A 68 -4.61 -12.11 -17.40
C TRP A 68 -5.49 -13.21 -17.99
N ARG A 69 -5.41 -14.40 -17.42
CA ARG A 69 -6.30 -15.53 -17.69
C ARG A 69 -6.57 -16.29 -16.40
N GLY A 70 -7.83 -16.63 -16.15
CA GLY A 70 -8.24 -17.45 -15.02
C GLY A 70 -9.38 -18.40 -15.37
N VAL A 71 -9.63 -19.34 -14.46
CA VAL A 71 -10.73 -20.31 -14.55
C VAL A 71 -11.77 -19.90 -13.52
N PRO A 72 -12.95 -19.41 -13.93
CA PRO A 72 -14.00 -19.06 -12.98
C PRO A 72 -14.49 -20.28 -12.20
N SER A 73 -14.79 -20.07 -10.92
CA SER A 73 -15.46 -21.07 -10.08
C SER A 73 -16.93 -21.17 -10.44
N THR A 74 -17.52 -22.35 -10.27
CA THR A 74 -18.98 -22.56 -10.42
C THR A 74 -19.75 -22.44 -9.10
N ALA A 75 -19.04 -22.43 -7.98
CA ALA A 75 -19.65 -22.46 -6.65
C ALA A 75 -19.69 -21.07 -6.00
N GLU A 76 -18.71 -20.22 -6.31
CA GLU A 76 -18.46 -18.96 -5.60
C GLU A 76 -17.89 -17.90 -6.53
N TRP A 77 -18.13 -16.63 -6.23
CA TRP A 77 -17.50 -15.52 -6.92
C TRP A 77 -15.99 -15.56 -6.70
N GLY A 78 -15.24 -15.66 -7.80
CA GLY A 78 -13.79 -15.48 -7.80
C GLY A 78 -13.39 -14.05 -8.11
N SER A 79 -12.13 -13.72 -7.85
CA SER A 79 -11.51 -12.47 -8.29
C SER A 79 -10.29 -12.74 -9.16
N GLY A 80 -10.11 -11.92 -10.19
CA GLY A 80 -9.03 -12.00 -11.15
C GLY A 80 -8.49 -10.62 -11.50
N GLY A 81 -7.28 -10.55 -12.02
CA GLY A 81 -6.69 -9.28 -12.40
C GLY A 81 -5.21 -9.35 -12.72
N ALA A 82 -4.72 -8.32 -13.39
CA ALA A 82 -3.30 -8.16 -13.70
C ALA A 82 -2.91 -6.69 -13.67
N THR A 83 -1.61 -6.45 -13.58
CA THR A 83 -1.05 -5.12 -13.79
C THR A 83 -0.64 -4.94 -15.25
N PHE A 84 -0.82 -3.73 -15.78
CA PHE A 84 -0.30 -3.33 -17.09
C PHE A 84 0.33 -1.95 -17.01
N ARG A 85 1.34 -1.70 -17.85
CA ARG A 85 1.94 -0.37 -17.98
C ARG A 85 1.27 0.36 -19.14
N ALA A 86 0.67 1.51 -18.88
CA ALA A 86 0.00 2.28 -19.92
C ALA A 86 1.02 2.84 -20.91
N SER A 87 0.83 2.60 -22.21
CA SER A 87 1.69 3.16 -23.27
C SER A 87 1.16 4.50 -23.80
N LYS A 88 -0.12 4.78 -23.58
CA LYS A 88 -0.84 5.98 -24.03
C LYS A 88 -1.84 6.40 -22.95
N ASN A 89 -2.53 7.51 -23.18
CA ASN A 89 -3.43 8.12 -22.19
C ASN A 89 -4.84 7.51 -22.11
N TRP A 90 -5.03 6.36 -22.74
CA TRP A 90 -6.24 5.54 -22.65
C TRP A 90 -5.85 4.09 -22.91
N ALA A 91 -6.67 3.14 -22.50
CA ALA A 91 -6.53 1.75 -22.92
C ALA A 91 -7.90 1.16 -23.17
N GLU A 92 -8.01 0.37 -24.23
CA GLU A 92 -9.16 -0.52 -24.36
C GLU A 92 -8.97 -1.68 -23.39
N VAL A 93 -9.93 -1.87 -22.48
CA VAL A 93 -9.96 -3.01 -21.58
C VAL A 93 -11.10 -3.91 -22.01
N ARG A 94 -10.79 -5.17 -22.27
CA ARG A 94 -11.77 -6.16 -22.69
C ARG A 94 -11.70 -7.39 -21.82
N VAL A 95 -12.84 -7.84 -21.34
CA VAL A 95 -12.98 -9.11 -20.62
C VAL A 95 -13.68 -10.08 -21.55
N GLU A 96 -12.97 -11.12 -22.01
CA GLU A 96 -13.52 -12.14 -22.91
C GLU A 96 -13.76 -13.45 -22.16
N ALA A 97 -14.97 -14.01 -22.29
CA ALA A 97 -15.26 -15.38 -21.89
C ALA A 97 -14.73 -16.34 -22.96
N LEU A 98 -13.83 -17.23 -22.56
CA LEU A 98 -13.20 -18.25 -23.38
C LEU A 98 -13.81 -19.61 -23.00
N SER A 99 -14.95 -19.96 -23.60
CA SER A 99 -15.55 -21.29 -23.43
C SER A 99 -15.11 -22.24 -24.55
N ALA A 100 -14.81 -23.49 -24.19
CA ALA A 100 -14.58 -24.57 -25.15
C ALA A 100 -15.86 -25.36 -25.48
N ALA A 101 -16.94 -25.21 -24.69
CA ALA A 101 -18.15 -26.02 -24.82
C ALA A 101 -19.41 -25.16 -24.52
N PRO A 102 -20.26 -24.88 -25.53
CA PRO A 102 -21.55 -24.21 -25.33
C PRO A 102 -22.69 -25.18 -24.94
N PRO A 103 -23.78 -24.70 -24.30
CA PRO A 103 -23.99 -23.34 -23.78
C PRO A 103 -23.40 -23.17 -22.37
N ALA A 104 -22.74 -22.04 -22.13
CA ALA A 104 -22.06 -21.74 -20.87
C ALA A 104 -22.14 -20.23 -20.60
N THR A 105 -22.49 -19.84 -19.38
CA THR A 105 -22.63 -18.44 -18.96
C THR A 105 -21.51 -18.07 -18.00
N VAL A 106 -20.81 -16.96 -18.30
CA VAL A 106 -19.90 -16.30 -17.35
C VAL A 106 -20.56 -15.00 -16.87
N PHE A 107 -20.67 -14.85 -15.55
CA PHE A 107 -21.05 -13.61 -14.91
C PHE A 107 -19.78 -12.81 -14.58
N VAL A 108 -19.80 -11.53 -14.93
CA VAL A 108 -18.71 -10.60 -14.67
C VAL A 108 -19.26 -9.41 -13.88
N ASP A 109 -18.54 -9.01 -12.84
CA ASP A 109 -18.85 -7.83 -12.03
C ASP A 109 -17.57 -7.11 -11.57
N ASN A 110 -17.70 -5.91 -11.01
CA ASN A 110 -16.62 -5.10 -10.44
C ASN A 110 -15.39 -4.96 -11.36
N LEU A 111 -15.62 -4.81 -12.66
CA LEU A 111 -14.53 -4.52 -13.60
C LEU A 111 -13.99 -3.12 -13.29
N ALA A 112 -12.77 -3.08 -12.78
CA ALA A 112 -12.13 -1.83 -12.40
C ALA A 112 -10.72 -1.75 -12.95
N VAL A 113 -10.32 -0.54 -13.31
CA VAL A 113 -8.93 -0.21 -13.62
C VAL A 113 -8.51 0.79 -12.55
N HIS A 114 -7.47 0.48 -11.82
CA HIS A 114 -6.95 1.32 -10.76
C HIS A 114 -5.53 1.71 -11.11
N TYR A 115 -5.17 2.95 -10.80
CA TYR A 115 -3.76 3.31 -10.82
C TYR A 115 -3.00 2.45 -9.81
N TRP A 116 -1.86 1.89 -10.22
CA TRP A 116 -1.07 0.95 -9.42
C TRP A 116 0.30 1.54 -9.15
N ALA A 117 0.53 1.89 -7.89
CA ALA A 117 1.79 2.44 -7.38
C ALA A 117 2.90 1.39 -7.25
N GLY A 118 2.60 0.11 -7.47
CA GLY A 118 3.35 -0.99 -6.86
C GLY A 118 2.70 -1.41 -5.54
N ASP A 119 3.27 -2.43 -4.89
CA ASP A 119 2.88 -2.84 -3.53
C ASP A 119 3.34 -1.83 -2.47
N ALA A 120 4.13 -0.82 -2.87
CA ALA A 120 4.72 0.17 -1.99
C ALA A 120 3.71 1.16 -1.41
N PHE A 121 2.67 1.56 -2.15
CA PHE A 121 1.67 2.52 -1.65
C PHE A 121 0.25 2.00 -1.80
N GLU A 122 -0.55 2.25 -0.77
CA GLU A 122 -2.00 2.05 -0.80
C GLU A 122 -2.75 3.38 -0.66
N PRO A 123 -3.93 3.49 -1.31
CA PRO A 123 -4.72 4.70 -1.22
C PRO A 123 -5.38 4.82 0.16
N ILE A 124 -5.20 5.97 0.80
CA ILE A 124 -6.04 6.40 1.93
C ILE A 124 -7.34 6.99 1.39
N SER A 125 -7.23 7.83 0.36
CA SER A 125 -8.37 8.40 -0.37
C SER A 125 -8.00 8.72 -1.81
N LEU A 126 -8.89 8.42 -2.74
CA LEU A 126 -8.72 8.75 -4.17
C LEU A 126 -9.40 10.07 -4.57
N SER A 127 -10.05 10.75 -3.62
CA SER A 127 -10.82 11.98 -3.88
C SER A 127 -10.52 13.11 -2.90
N ALA A 128 -9.68 12.87 -1.90
CA ALA A 128 -9.29 13.85 -0.90
C ALA A 128 -7.83 13.66 -0.48
N ALA A 129 -7.23 14.77 -0.08
CA ALA A 129 -5.90 14.93 0.48
C ALA A 129 -6.00 15.23 1.99
N CYS A 130 -4.91 14.99 2.71
CA CYS A 130 -4.76 15.39 4.11
C CYS A 130 -4.67 16.91 4.25
N ASN A 131 -3.90 17.59 3.39
CA ASN A 131 -3.60 19.04 3.40
C ASN A 131 -3.57 19.66 4.81
N GLY A 132 -2.62 19.21 5.64
CA GLY A 132 -2.46 19.70 7.01
C GLY A 132 -3.13 18.85 8.09
N ALA A 133 -4.08 17.97 7.76
CA ALA A 133 -4.70 17.05 8.72
C ALA A 133 -3.73 16.00 9.28
N ALA A 134 -2.69 15.65 8.51
CA ALA A 134 -1.56 14.82 8.95
C ALA A 134 -0.47 15.62 9.70
N GLY A 135 -0.73 16.89 10.00
CA GLY A 135 0.32 17.88 10.28
C GLY A 135 0.83 18.55 9.00
N ALA A 136 1.78 19.48 9.16
CA ALA A 136 2.37 20.18 8.02
C ALA A 136 3.20 19.19 7.17
N PRO A 137 3.11 19.26 5.83
CA PRO A 137 3.99 18.47 4.99
C PRO A 137 5.44 18.91 5.24
N PHE A 138 6.34 17.95 5.43
CA PHE A 138 7.74 18.27 5.68
C PHE A 138 8.47 18.63 4.37
N ARG A 139 7.93 18.19 3.23
CA ARG A 139 8.41 18.54 1.90
C ARG A 139 7.23 18.77 0.96
N THR A 140 7.36 19.79 0.11
CA THR A 140 6.43 20.06 -1.00
C THR A 140 7.21 20.04 -2.30
N ALA A 141 6.80 19.19 -3.24
CA ALA A 141 7.36 19.13 -4.58
C ALA A 141 6.33 19.63 -5.60
N THR A 142 6.75 20.56 -6.44
CA THR A 142 5.92 21.12 -7.53
C THR A 142 6.31 20.53 -8.88
N SER A 143 5.52 20.82 -9.92
CA SER A 143 5.74 20.27 -11.27
C SER A 143 5.64 18.74 -11.30
N ILE A 144 4.83 18.19 -10.40
CA ILE A 144 4.52 16.76 -10.33
C ILE A 144 3.20 16.57 -11.06
N PHE A 145 3.23 15.94 -12.24
CA PHE A 145 2.06 15.83 -13.13
C PHE A 145 1.33 14.48 -13.04
N SER A 146 1.74 13.60 -12.13
CA SER A 146 1.06 12.33 -11.87
C SER A 146 1.31 11.85 -10.44
N ALA A 147 0.38 11.05 -9.91
CA ALA A 147 0.58 10.37 -8.64
C ALA A 147 1.82 9.46 -8.68
N ALA A 148 2.14 8.86 -9.82
CA ALA A 148 3.36 8.07 -10.03
C ALA A 148 4.63 8.86 -9.77
N ALA A 149 4.71 10.08 -10.30
CA ALA A 149 5.83 10.95 -10.04
C ALA A 149 5.87 11.37 -8.57
N CYS A 150 4.72 11.56 -7.92
CA CYS A 150 4.65 11.84 -6.49
C CYS A 150 5.18 10.66 -5.64
N PHE A 151 4.85 9.41 -6.00
CA PHE A 151 5.41 8.23 -5.34
C PHE A 151 6.92 8.17 -5.46
N ALA A 152 7.46 8.36 -6.67
CA ALA A 152 8.91 8.37 -6.87
C ALA A 152 9.61 9.43 -6.00
N VAL A 153 9.02 10.63 -5.89
CA VAL A 153 9.55 11.69 -5.01
C VAL A 153 9.51 11.26 -3.54
N CYS A 154 8.45 10.57 -3.11
CA CYS A 154 8.33 10.05 -1.75
C CYS A 154 9.33 8.91 -1.48
N GLU A 155 9.56 8.01 -2.43
CA GLU A 155 10.54 6.91 -2.30
C GLU A 155 11.98 7.42 -2.22
N GLU A 156 12.30 8.50 -2.94
CA GLU A 156 13.61 9.15 -2.87
C GLU A 156 13.78 9.97 -1.58
N GLU A 157 12.69 10.37 -0.92
CA GLU A 157 12.73 11.22 0.26
C GLU A 157 12.74 10.40 1.55
N ALA A 158 13.86 10.47 2.26
CA ALA A 158 14.00 9.86 3.57
C ALA A 158 12.91 10.36 4.52
N GLY A 159 12.17 9.42 5.12
CA GLY A 159 11.11 9.72 6.10
C GLY A 159 9.74 9.99 5.49
N CYS A 160 9.57 9.88 4.17
CA CYS A 160 8.23 9.90 3.58
C CYS A 160 7.47 8.60 3.89
N VAL A 161 6.38 8.74 4.66
CA VAL A 161 5.48 7.63 5.04
C VAL A 161 4.14 7.74 4.32
N ALA A 162 3.73 8.96 3.99
CA ALA A 162 2.52 9.25 3.25
C ALA A 162 2.72 10.45 2.34
N LEU A 163 1.84 10.56 1.35
CA LEU A 163 1.81 11.70 0.45
C LEU A 163 0.40 12.11 0.08
N ASP A 164 0.24 13.37 -0.31
CA ASP A 164 -0.92 13.84 -1.07
C ASP A 164 -0.46 14.21 -2.48
N TYR A 165 -1.23 13.80 -3.48
CA TYR A 165 -1.10 14.28 -4.85
C TYR A 165 -2.27 15.19 -5.20
N LEU A 166 -1.97 16.46 -5.48
CA LEU A 166 -2.92 17.50 -5.85
C LEU A 166 -2.82 17.74 -7.37
N ALA A 167 -3.57 16.96 -8.15
CA ALA A 167 -3.44 16.98 -9.61
C ALA A 167 -3.72 18.36 -10.23
N GLY A 168 -4.72 19.08 -9.72
CA GLY A 168 -5.07 20.42 -10.18
C GLY A 168 -3.96 21.47 -9.97
N GLU A 169 -3.02 21.20 -9.07
CA GLU A 169 -1.93 22.10 -8.69
C GLU A 169 -0.56 21.59 -9.13
N ALA A 170 -0.50 20.41 -9.77
CA ALA A 170 0.74 19.70 -10.09
C ALA A 170 1.70 19.63 -8.88
N THR A 171 1.14 19.36 -7.70
CA THR A 171 1.83 19.43 -6.41
C THR A 171 1.75 18.10 -5.68
N CYS A 172 2.86 17.74 -5.04
CA CYS A 172 3.03 16.56 -4.20
C CYS A 172 3.44 17.01 -2.80
N LEU A 173 2.65 16.65 -1.80
CA LEU A 173 2.91 16.96 -0.39
C LEU A 173 3.39 15.68 0.28
N LEU A 174 4.54 15.71 0.95
CA LEU A 174 5.09 14.54 1.64
C LEU A 174 4.95 14.69 3.15
N TYR A 175 4.59 13.59 3.80
CA TYR A 175 4.32 13.54 5.23
C TYR A 175 5.11 12.41 5.89
N ALA A 176 5.59 12.69 7.11
CA ALA A 176 6.21 11.69 7.98
C ALA A 176 5.17 10.79 8.68
N ALA A 177 3.89 11.09 8.47
CA ALA A 177 2.75 10.41 9.04
C ALA A 177 1.60 10.36 8.02
N ALA A 178 0.89 9.24 7.93
CA ALA A 178 -0.38 9.20 7.22
C ALA A 178 -1.48 9.91 8.03
N CYS A 179 -2.37 10.67 7.39
CA CYS A 179 -3.61 11.05 8.07
C CYS A 179 -4.62 9.92 8.06
N GLU A 180 -5.52 9.92 9.04
CA GLU A 180 -6.60 8.93 9.13
C GLU A 180 -7.81 9.31 8.27
N ALA A 181 -8.07 10.62 8.10
CA ALA A 181 -9.27 11.12 7.44
C ALA A 181 -8.96 12.28 6.47
N PRO A 182 -8.54 11.99 5.22
CA PRO A 182 -8.40 13.00 4.18
C PRO A 182 -9.73 13.73 3.94
N ALA A 183 -9.74 15.05 4.11
CA ALA A 183 -10.95 15.87 3.98
C ALA A 183 -10.81 17.00 2.95
N HIS A 184 -9.58 17.32 2.53
CA HIS A 184 -9.35 18.40 1.58
C HIS A 184 -9.51 17.86 0.15
N ALA A 185 -10.55 18.29 -0.56
CA ALA A 185 -10.90 17.74 -1.87
C ALA A 185 -10.78 18.75 -3.03
N PRO A 186 -9.61 19.37 -3.27
CA PRO A 186 -9.40 20.12 -4.50
C PRO A 186 -9.40 19.16 -5.69
N LEU A 187 -9.42 19.75 -6.88
CA LEU A 187 -9.60 19.00 -8.12
C LEU A 187 -8.49 17.94 -8.32
N GLY A 188 -8.87 16.66 -8.29
CA GLY A 188 -7.94 15.54 -8.46
C GLY A 188 -7.00 15.32 -7.28
N ALA A 189 -7.43 15.70 -6.07
CA ALA A 189 -6.76 15.35 -4.83
C ALA A 189 -6.82 13.85 -4.55
N SER A 190 -5.72 13.31 -4.07
CA SER A 190 -5.62 11.94 -3.60
C SER A 190 -4.57 11.85 -2.51
N SER A 191 -4.73 10.91 -1.61
CA SER A 191 -3.85 10.67 -0.47
C SER A 191 -3.48 9.20 -0.40
N PHE A 192 -2.21 8.93 -0.17
CA PHE A 192 -1.64 7.59 -0.18
C PHE A 192 -0.70 7.43 1.01
N ARG A 193 -0.61 6.21 1.52
CA ARG A 193 0.37 5.81 2.52
C ARG A 193 1.21 4.68 2.00
N HIS A 194 2.43 4.58 2.51
CA HIS A 194 3.28 3.46 2.19
C HIS A 194 2.80 2.19 2.92
N VAL A 195 2.76 1.06 2.22
CA VAL A 195 2.34 -0.25 2.75
C VAL A 195 3.45 -0.85 3.61
N ASP A 196 4.71 -0.79 3.15
CA ASP A 196 5.86 -1.17 3.95
C ASP A 196 6.28 -0.04 4.90
N ALA A 197 5.72 -0.05 6.11
CA ALA A 197 6.17 0.86 7.18
C ALA A 197 7.59 0.53 7.67
N CYS A 198 8.11 -0.66 7.35
CA CYS A 198 9.27 -1.27 8.00
C CYS A 198 10.60 -1.17 7.25
N VAL A 199 10.72 -0.26 6.28
CA VAL A 199 11.99 -0.09 5.55
C VAL A 199 12.98 0.69 6.43
N ALA A 200 14.13 0.10 6.76
CA ALA A 200 15.10 0.69 7.71
C ALA A 200 15.62 2.05 7.27
N SER A 201 15.71 2.27 5.95
CA SER A 201 16.10 3.56 5.37
C SER A 201 15.18 4.70 5.82
N ARG A 202 13.91 4.42 6.15
CA ARG A 202 12.96 5.43 6.65
C ARG A 202 13.05 5.66 8.14
N LEU A 203 13.34 4.60 8.90
CA LEU A 203 13.58 4.74 10.32
C LEU A 203 14.85 5.59 10.57
N ASN A 204 15.88 5.43 9.73
CA ASN A 204 17.09 6.24 9.83
C ASN A 204 16.93 7.71 9.37
N ALA A 205 15.78 8.10 8.84
CA ALA A 205 15.57 9.45 8.31
C ALA A 205 15.36 10.52 9.38
N LEU A 206 14.94 10.13 10.59
CA LEU A 206 14.66 11.07 11.67
C LEU A 206 15.98 11.49 12.36
N PRO A 207 16.33 12.80 12.36
CA PRO A 207 17.62 13.28 12.87
C PRO A 207 17.92 12.90 14.32
N VAL A 208 16.86 12.70 15.13
CA VAL A 208 16.99 12.34 16.55
C VAL A 208 17.54 10.94 16.77
N TRP A 209 17.41 10.05 15.79
CA TRP A 209 17.85 8.66 15.90
C TRP A 209 19.12 8.34 15.13
N GLY A 210 19.58 9.27 14.28
CA GLY A 210 20.80 9.12 13.50
C GLY A 210 20.86 7.82 12.69
N ASN A 211 22.08 7.33 12.48
CA ASN A 211 22.34 6.10 11.70
C ASN A 211 22.39 4.85 12.59
N THR A 212 21.81 4.89 13.80
CA THR A 212 21.91 3.81 14.79
C THR A 212 20.70 2.88 14.81
N ILE A 213 19.67 3.14 14.00
CA ILE A 213 18.54 2.22 13.85
C ILE A 213 18.87 1.19 12.77
N ARG A 214 18.60 -0.08 13.06
CA ARG A 214 18.75 -1.17 12.10
C ARG A 214 17.46 -1.97 12.02
N SER A 215 17.02 -2.32 10.81
CA SER A 215 15.99 -3.35 10.66
C SER A 215 16.62 -4.71 10.92
N CYS A 216 15.97 -5.54 11.73
CA CYS A 216 16.46 -6.89 12.00
C CYS A 216 16.35 -7.80 10.78
N VAL A 217 15.42 -7.52 9.87
CA VAL A 217 15.29 -8.23 8.57
C VAL A 217 16.53 -8.02 7.71
N GLU A 218 17.02 -6.78 7.62
CA GLU A 218 18.17 -6.44 6.78
C GLU A 218 19.48 -7.07 7.28
N GLN A 219 19.57 -7.39 8.58
CA GLN A 219 20.70 -8.10 9.17
C GLN A 219 20.64 -9.62 8.95
N GLY A 220 19.64 -10.12 8.24
CA GLY A 220 19.45 -11.56 8.00
C GLY A 220 19.00 -12.33 9.24
N ALA A 221 18.55 -11.62 10.29
CA ALA A 221 17.86 -12.28 11.39
C ALA A 221 16.55 -12.86 10.86
N ALA A 222 16.29 -14.12 11.16
CA ALA A 222 15.00 -14.74 10.92
C ALA A 222 13.98 -14.10 11.89
N SER A 223 13.50 -12.91 11.57
CA SER A 223 12.38 -12.34 12.30
C SER A 223 11.11 -12.91 11.68
N ASP A 224 10.55 -13.95 12.28
CA ASP A 224 9.22 -14.49 11.91
C ASP A 224 8.09 -13.45 12.09
N PHE A 225 8.43 -12.24 12.57
CA PHE A 225 7.50 -11.23 13.03
C PHE A 225 7.57 -9.93 12.24
N SER A 226 8.67 -9.67 11.51
CA SER A 226 8.65 -8.53 10.58
C SER A 226 7.80 -8.89 9.39
N THR A 227 6.67 -8.22 9.27
CA THR A 227 5.75 -8.33 8.15
C THR A 227 5.70 -6.98 7.43
N ALA A 228 4.91 -6.85 6.36
CA ALA A 228 4.62 -5.54 5.78
C ALA A 228 4.08 -4.53 6.82
N HIS A 229 3.46 -5.02 7.89
CA HIS A 229 2.68 -4.23 8.83
C HIS A 229 3.25 -4.18 10.26
N VAL A 230 4.21 -5.04 10.57
CA VAL A 230 4.88 -5.14 11.87
C VAL A 230 6.37 -5.03 11.63
N CYS A 231 7.00 -4.05 12.26
CA CYS A 231 8.40 -3.73 12.12
C CYS A 231 9.14 -4.17 13.37
N GLU A 232 10.08 -5.09 13.21
CA GLU A 232 11.04 -5.40 14.27
C GLU A 232 12.34 -4.67 14.02
N VAL A 233 12.64 -3.75 14.93
CA VAL A 233 13.67 -2.74 14.73
C VAL A 233 14.59 -2.75 15.94
N PHE A 234 15.87 -2.73 15.65
CA PHE A 234 16.91 -2.62 16.64
C PHE A 234 17.24 -1.16 16.89
N GLN A 235 17.23 -0.78 18.15
CA GLN A 235 17.41 0.58 18.62
C GLN A 235 18.68 0.67 19.51
N ALA A 236 19.81 1.09 18.92
CA ALA A 236 21.05 1.35 19.67
C ALA A 236 21.11 2.77 20.28
N VAL A 237 20.10 3.18 21.04
CA VAL A 237 19.91 4.62 21.36
C VAL A 237 20.35 4.98 22.79
N ASN A 238 20.94 4.05 23.53
CA ASN A 238 21.14 4.30 24.96
C ASN A 238 22.31 5.26 25.31
N TYR A 239 23.25 5.49 24.38
CA TYR A 239 24.44 6.32 24.69
C TYR A 239 24.32 7.81 24.35
N LEU A 240 23.39 8.22 23.47
CA LEU A 240 23.51 9.53 22.84
C LEU A 240 22.80 10.67 23.57
N LEU A 241 21.82 10.41 24.45
CA LEU A 241 21.08 11.48 25.15
C LEU A 241 20.63 11.05 26.57
N PRO A 242 21.44 11.30 27.62
CA PRO A 242 21.14 10.86 28.99
C PRO A 242 19.83 11.43 29.58
N THR A 243 19.26 12.48 28.97
CA THR A 243 18.07 13.20 29.43
C THR A 243 16.84 13.07 28.54
N THR A 244 16.91 12.32 27.42
CA THR A 244 15.72 12.21 26.57
C THR A 244 14.73 11.18 27.10
N PRO A 245 13.43 11.50 27.13
CA PRO A 245 12.36 10.60 27.54
C PRO A 245 12.14 9.41 26.56
N MET A 246 13.06 9.17 25.63
CA MET A 246 12.91 8.30 24.45
C MET A 246 13.64 6.95 24.58
N ARG A 247 13.67 6.39 25.79
CA ARG A 247 14.41 5.14 26.13
C ARG A 247 13.57 3.87 26.03
N THR A 248 12.31 3.98 25.62
CA THR A 248 11.38 2.86 25.61
C THR A 248 10.89 2.60 24.20
N CYS A 249 10.61 1.35 23.87
CA CYS A 249 10.04 1.00 22.59
C CYS A 249 8.70 1.71 22.31
N ALA A 250 7.91 2.02 23.33
CA ALA A 250 6.69 2.82 23.18
C ALA A 250 7.00 4.20 22.59
N THR A 251 7.97 4.91 23.16
CA THR A 251 8.35 6.25 22.69
C THR A 251 9.01 6.22 21.32
N PHE A 252 9.80 5.18 21.04
CA PHE A 252 10.35 4.94 19.72
C PHE A 252 9.25 4.74 18.68
N CYS A 253 8.35 3.77 18.89
CA CYS A 253 7.28 3.48 17.93
C CYS A 253 6.38 4.70 17.72
N GLN A 254 6.06 5.44 18.79
CA GLN A 254 5.24 6.64 18.72
C GLN A 254 5.88 7.74 17.86
N ALA A 255 7.21 7.87 17.83
CA ALA A 255 7.89 8.84 16.97
C ALA A 255 7.64 8.61 15.47
N TYR A 256 7.24 7.40 15.10
CA TYR A 256 6.85 7.01 13.74
C TYR A 256 5.33 6.79 13.59
N ASN A 257 4.54 7.26 14.55
CA ASN A 257 3.09 7.02 14.62
C ASN A 257 2.72 5.53 14.60
N MET A 258 3.57 4.70 15.17
CA MET A 258 3.33 3.28 15.35
C MET A 258 2.98 2.96 16.80
N THR A 259 2.23 1.88 16.98
CA THR A 259 1.96 1.27 18.28
C THR A 259 3.03 0.23 18.58
N CYS A 260 3.61 0.29 19.78
CA CYS A 260 4.51 -0.76 20.25
C CYS A 260 3.71 -2.02 20.58
N LEU A 261 4.08 -3.14 19.95
CA LEU A 261 3.50 -4.46 20.15
C LEU A 261 4.30 -5.29 21.15
N GLY A 262 5.60 -5.06 21.23
CA GLY A 262 6.52 -5.81 22.08
C GLY A 262 7.88 -5.14 22.15
N ALA A 263 8.62 -5.48 23.19
CA ALA A 263 10.00 -5.06 23.39
C ALA A 263 10.80 -6.27 23.88
N PHE A 264 12.06 -6.36 23.46
CA PHE A 264 12.97 -7.43 23.86
C PHE A 264 14.35 -6.85 24.09
N ARG A 265 15.07 -7.42 25.04
CA ARG A 265 16.51 -7.14 25.17
C ARG A 265 17.25 -7.75 23.98
N ASP A 266 18.25 -7.07 23.42
CA ASP A 266 19.18 -7.72 22.48
C ASP A 266 20.17 -8.63 23.24
N VAL A 267 20.33 -9.89 22.83
CA VAL A 267 21.21 -10.85 23.51
C VAL A 267 22.69 -10.48 23.33
N ALA A 268 23.03 -9.84 22.23
CA ALA A 268 24.36 -9.34 21.95
C ALA A 268 24.26 -8.06 21.13
N ASP A 269 25.00 -7.02 21.48
CA ASP A 269 24.93 -5.68 20.88
C ASP A 269 24.84 -5.71 19.34
N GLY A 270 23.69 -5.31 18.80
CA GLY A 270 23.44 -5.22 17.36
C GLY A 270 23.17 -6.54 16.67
N SER A 271 22.89 -7.62 17.42
CA SER A 271 22.67 -8.96 16.87
C SER A 271 21.25 -9.20 16.41
N CYS A 272 20.29 -8.38 16.86
CA CYS A 272 18.86 -8.61 16.65
C CYS A 272 18.37 -9.97 17.18
N ALA A 273 19.12 -10.59 18.09
CA ALA A 273 18.71 -11.82 18.76
C ALA A 273 17.88 -11.45 19.98
N ARG A 274 16.61 -11.84 20.00
CA ARG A 274 15.72 -11.56 21.14
C ARG A 274 16.20 -12.29 22.39
N GLY A 275 16.41 -11.52 23.44
CA GLY A 275 16.60 -11.97 24.80
C GLY A 275 15.27 -11.96 25.55
N PRO A 276 15.31 -11.79 26.89
CA PRO A 276 14.11 -11.65 27.69
C PRO A 276 13.16 -10.57 27.16
N ALA A 277 11.86 -10.89 27.17
CA ALA A 277 10.83 -9.92 26.83
C ALA A 277 10.82 -8.78 27.85
N LEU A 278 10.60 -7.57 27.34
CA LEU A 278 10.42 -6.33 28.07
C LEU A 278 9.00 -5.83 27.83
N THR A 279 8.50 -4.99 28.74
CA THR A 279 7.33 -4.18 28.41
C THR A 279 7.72 -3.05 27.47
N CYS A 280 6.78 -2.58 26.63
CA CYS A 280 7.01 -1.43 25.76
C CYS A 280 7.40 -0.15 26.53
N THR A 281 7.19 -0.10 27.84
CA THR A 281 7.52 1.03 28.72
C THR A 281 8.79 0.79 29.55
N ASP A 282 9.40 -0.38 29.47
CA ASP A 282 10.61 -0.68 30.23
C ASP A 282 11.81 0.07 29.64
N SER A 283 12.68 0.52 30.54
CA SER A 283 14.05 0.95 30.23
C SER A 283 14.99 0.01 30.98
N ASP A 284 15.70 -0.86 30.29
CA ASP A 284 16.48 -1.93 30.93
C ASP A 284 17.91 -1.53 31.34
N GLY A 285 18.34 -0.28 31.10
CA GLY A 285 19.61 0.21 31.61
C GLY A 285 20.17 1.39 30.84
N LEU A 286 21.48 1.64 31.03
CA LEU A 286 22.24 2.69 30.32
C LEU A 286 22.93 2.18 29.06
N THR A 287 23.08 0.86 28.89
CA THR A 287 23.95 0.28 27.85
C THR A 287 23.29 -0.84 27.06
N GLU A 288 22.05 -1.19 27.37
CA GLU A 288 21.39 -2.34 26.75
C GLU A 288 20.51 -1.84 25.61
N ASP A 289 20.67 -2.43 24.44
CA ASP A 289 19.91 -2.07 23.26
C ASP A 289 18.57 -2.82 23.24
N HIS A 290 17.53 -2.16 22.74
CA HIS A 290 16.20 -2.77 22.61
C HIS A 290 15.93 -3.22 21.19
N ILE A 291 15.25 -4.36 21.09
CA ILE A 291 14.55 -4.78 19.89
C ILE A 291 13.08 -4.41 20.10
N CYS A 292 12.60 -3.43 19.34
CA CYS A 292 11.24 -2.94 19.41
C CYS A 292 10.41 -3.56 18.29
N GLN A 293 9.23 -4.06 18.64
CA GLN A 293 8.20 -4.43 17.67
C GLN A 293 7.18 -3.31 17.58
N CYS A 294 7.10 -2.66 16.43
CA CYS A 294 6.18 -1.58 16.15
C CYS A 294 5.19 -2.00 15.05
N ALA A 295 3.96 -1.49 15.06
CA ALA A 295 3.02 -1.66 13.95
C ALA A 295 2.16 -0.41 13.80
N LEU A 296 1.59 -0.18 12.61
CA LEU A 296 0.61 0.89 12.47
C LEU A 296 -0.62 0.61 13.38
N PRO A 297 -1.29 1.65 13.90
CA PRO A 297 -2.39 1.49 14.87
C PRO A 297 -3.49 0.51 14.44
N GLU A 298 -3.87 0.51 13.15
CA GLU A 298 -4.88 -0.38 12.58
C GLU A 298 -4.46 -1.85 12.59
N HIS A 299 -3.16 -2.15 12.47
CA HIS A 299 -2.64 -3.51 12.48
C HIS A 299 -2.36 -4.00 13.91
N ALA A 300 -2.08 -3.09 14.84
CA ALA A 300 -1.89 -3.41 16.24
C ALA A 300 -3.13 -4.04 16.89
N GLN A 301 -4.33 -3.60 16.49
CA GLN A 301 -5.60 -4.16 16.98
C GLN A 301 -5.75 -5.64 16.63
N ALA A 302 -5.40 -6.03 15.40
CA ALA A 302 -5.42 -7.42 14.98
C ALA A 302 -4.42 -8.28 15.79
N TYR A 303 -3.25 -7.71 16.10
CA TYR A 303 -2.21 -8.39 16.87
C TYR A 303 -2.63 -8.65 18.34
N THR A 304 -3.23 -7.66 18.98
CA THR A 304 -3.76 -7.81 20.35
C THR A 304 -4.92 -8.79 20.43
N ALA A 305 -5.81 -8.80 19.41
CA ALA A 305 -6.95 -9.72 19.34
C ALA A 305 -6.54 -11.18 19.09
N ALA A 306 -5.45 -11.40 18.36
CA ALA A 306 -4.93 -12.75 18.09
C ALA A 306 -4.35 -13.45 19.33
N GLY A 307 -4.28 -12.76 20.48
CA GLY A 307 -3.81 -13.38 21.72
C GLY A 307 -2.36 -13.84 21.63
N VAL A 308 -1.58 -13.28 20.70
CA VAL A 308 -0.11 -13.41 20.66
C VAL A 308 0.42 -12.59 21.84
N ARG A 309 0.17 -13.09 23.05
CA ARG A 309 0.95 -12.74 24.22
C ARG A 309 2.35 -13.19 23.86
N GLY A 310 3.26 -12.23 23.65
CA GLY A 310 4.69 -12.50 23.57
C GLY A 310 5.03 -13.50 24.68
N GLY A 311 5.65 -14.62 24.28
CA GLY A 311 5.87 -15.78 25.13
C GLY A 311 6.43 -15.36 26.49
N GLY A 312 5.56 -15.39 27.48
CA GLY A 312 5.92 -15.31 28.88
C GLY A 312 5.72 -16.68 29.48
N GLU A 313 6.73 -17.54 29.32
CA GLU A 313 7.22 -18.53 30.28
C GLU A 313 8.70 -18.82 29.99
#